data_AF-T0XXB6-F1
#
_entry.id   AF-T0XXB6-F1
#
_cell.length_a   1.000
_cell.length_b   1.000
_cell.length_c   1.000
_cell.angle_alpha   90.00
_cell.angle_beta   90.00
_cell.angle_gamma   90.00
#
_symmetry.space_group_name_H-M   'P 1'
#
loop_
_entity.id
_entity.type
_entity.pdbx_description
1 polymer ?
#
loop_
_entity_poly.entity_id
_entity_poly.type
_entity_poly.pdbx_seq_one_letter_code
_entity_poly.pdbx_strand_id
1 'polypeptide(L)'
;MRVPEERSVWLIRHSGVSDIWSESEDEKLNLDSPLEKSHSDPRLTVLSPVCPHLGCEPQWHKGQKLFICPCHHSIYQLNGKRIGGPAPRPMDQLPVRIAPDGSISVIYEQFAIGIAAKVRLA
;
A
#
# COMPACT_ATOMS: atom_id res chain seq x y z
N MET A 1 -13.88 15.47 17.15
CA MET A 1 -14.27 14.29 16.35
C MET A 1 -15.01 14.79 15.12
N ARG A 2 -14.37 14.75 13.95
CA ARG A 2 -14.94 15.17 12.66
C ARG A 2 -14.25 14.31 11.60
N VAL A 3 -15.03 13.56 10.84
CA VAL A 3 -14.54 12.80 9.69
C VAL A 3 -14.54 13.78 8.50
N PRO A 4 -13.40 14.13 7.87
CA PRO A 4 -13.40 15.00 6.72
C PRO A 4 -13.75 14.21 5.46
N GLU A 5 -14.54 14.82 4.58
CA GLU A 5 -15.19 14.26 3.38
C GLU A 5 -14.25 13.86 2.21
N GLU A 6 -12.92 13.91 2.39
CA GLU A 6 -11.97 13.68 1.30
C GLU A 6 -10.89 12.67 1.71
N ARG A 7 -11.23 11.38 1.67
CA ARG A 7 -10.29 10.28 1.91
C ARG A 7 -9.55 9.97 0.61
N SER A 8 -8.32 10.46 0.46
CA SER A 8 -7.46 10.13 -0.68
C SER A 8 -6.85 8.72 -0.54
N VAL A 9 -6.50 8.12 -1.69
CA VAL A 9 -5.76 6.86 -1.79
C VAL A 9 -4.78 6.95 -2.95
N TRP A 10 -3.66 6.25 -2.86
CA TRP A 10 -2.77 6.06 -3.99
C TRP A 10 -3.21 4.83 -4.77
N LEU A 11 -3.68 5.04 -6.00
CA LEU A 11 -4.02 3.96 -6.93
C LEU A 11 -2.89 3.80 -7.94
N ILE A 12 -2.17 2.68 -7.85
CA ILE A 12 -1.06 2.35 -8.75
C ILE A 12 -1.48 1.20 -9.67
N ARG A 13 -1.46 1.45 -10.97
CA ARG A 13 -1.60 0.41 -12.00
C ARG A 13 -0.23 -0.04 -12.48
N HIS A 14 0.01 -1.34 -12.45
CA HIS A 14 1.22 -1.97 -12.99
C HIS A 14 0.95 -2.42 -14.43
N SER A 15 1.83 -2.05 -15.35
CA SER A 15 1.73 -2.37 -16.77
C SER A 15 2.28 -3.77 -17.06
N GLY A 16 1.48 -4.81 -16.75
CA GLY A 16 1.84 -6.19 -17.10
C GLY A 16 2.91 -6.82 -16.20
N VAL A 17 3.14 -8.12 -16.40
CA VAL A 17 3.86 -9.06 -15.52
C VAL A 17 5.36 -8.73 -15.32
N SER A 18 5.92 -7.78 -16.08
CA SER A 18 7.36 -7.44 -16.01
C SER A 18 7.74 -6.47 -14.87
N ASP A 19 6.77 -5.78 -14.26
CA ASP A 19 7.04 -4.82 -13.18
C ASP A 19 6.85 -5.41 -11.77
N ILE A 20 6.38 -6.66 -11.70
CA ILE A 20 6.43 -7.49 -10.49
C ILE A 20 7.84 -8.06 -10.43
N TRP A 21 8.72 -7.43 -9.67
CA TRP A 21 10.08 -7.91 -9.44
C TRP A 21 10.05 -9.32 -8.85
N SER A 22 10.17 -10.34 -9.70
CA SER A 22 10.49 -11.71 -9.33
C SER A 22 12.02 -11.86 -9.37
N GLU A 23 12.65 -11.72 -8.22
CA GLU A 23 13.94 -12.38 -7.96
C GLU A 23 13.75 -13.28 -6.75
N SER A 24 13.23 -14.48 -7.02
CA SER A 24 13.87 -15.75 -6.68
C SER A 24 12.89 -16.88 -7.04
N GLU A 25 13.27 -17.65 -8.05
CA GLU A 25 12.91 -19.07 -8.10
C GLU A 25 13.44 -19.67 -6.80
N ASP A 26 12.55 -20.18 -5.95
CA ASP A 26 12.80 -21.15 -4.85
C ASP A 26 11.93 -20.88 -3.60
N GLU A 27 10.63 -20.67 -3.76
CA GLU A 27 9.71 -20.93 -2.65
C GLU A 27 8.40 -21.53 -3.16
N LYS A 28 8.47 -22.83 -3.50
CA LYS A 28 7.31 -23.73 -3.48
C LYS A 28 6.76 -23.75 -2.05
N LEU A 29 5.89 -22.80 -1.71
CA LEU A 29 5.04 -22.91 -0.52
C LEU A 29 3.65 -23.37 -0.92
N ASN A 30 3.49 -24.70 -0.81
CA ASN A 30 2.31 -25.42 -0.33
C ASN A 30 0.99 -24.67 -0.44
N LEU A 31 0.32 -24.94 -1.55
CA LEU A 31 -1.11 -24.81 -1.75
C LEU A 31 -1.84 -25.77 -0.79
N ASP A 32 -2.04 -25.38 0.47
CA ASP A 32 -2.98 -26.03 1.42
C ASP A 32 -3.30 -25.10 2.61
N SER A 33 -3.78 -23.89 2.33
CA SER A 33 -4.44 -23.08 3.35
C SER A 33 -5.67 -22.37 2.76
N PRO A 34 -6.89 -22.67 3.25
CA PRO A 34 -8.09 -21.98 2.83
C PRO A 34 -8.14 -20.62 3.53
N LEU A 35 -7.39 -19.65 3.00
CA LEU A 35 -7.46 -18.25 3.41
C LEU A 35 -8.03 -17.45 2.25
N GLU A 36 -9.23 -16.93 2.52
CA GLU A 36 -10.11 -16.10 1.71
C GLU A 36 -9.45 -15.45 0.48
N LYS A 37 -9.99 -15.79 -0.69
CA LYS A 37 -9.66 -15.16 -1.98
C LYS A 37 -10.06 -13.68 -1.93
N SER A 38 -9.18 -12.84 -1.38
CA SER A 38 -9.17 -11.42 -1.68
C SER A 38 -8.95 -11.28 -3.18
N HIS A 39 -9.93 -10.75 -3.90
CA HIS A 39 -9.86 -10.39 -5.31
C HIS A 39 -8.89 -9.21 -5.52
N SER A 40 -7.62 -9.35 -5.12
CA SER A 40 -6.56 -8.41 -5.45
C SER A 40 -6.01 -8.77 -6.83
N ASP A 41 -6.32 -7.97 -7.84
CA ASP A 41 -5.63 -8.06 -9.13
C ASP A 41 -4.16 -7.67 -8.92
N PRO A 42 -3.17 -8.53 -9.25
CA PRO A 42 -1.76 -8.23 -9.07
C PRO A 42 -1.30 -6.99 -9.85
N ARG A 43 -2.11 -6.49 -10.79
CA ARG A 43 -1.87 -5.27 -11.57
C ARG A 43 -2.32 -4.00 -10.86
N LEU A 44 -2.96 -4.08 -9.70
CA LEU A 44 -3.46 -2.91 -8.97
C LEU A 44 -2.96 -2.93 -7.52
N THR A 45 -2.23 -1.89 -7.13
CA THR A 45 -1.88 -1.65 -5.73
C THR A 45 -2.61 -0.40 -5.25
N VAL A 46 -3.28 -0.50 -4.11
CA VAL A 46 -3.92 0.64 -3.45
C VAL A 46 -3.25 0.87 -2.11
N LEU A 47 -2.65 2.04 -1.92
CA LEU A 47 -1.98 2.42 -0.67
C LEU A 47 -2.75 3.54 0.02
N SER A 48 -2.80 3.48 1.34
CA SER A 48 -3.15 4.60 2.19
C SER A 48 -2.14 5.73 1.96
N PRO A 49 -2.60 6.99 1.86
CA PRO A 49 -1.71 8.14 1.77
C PRO A 49 -1.05 8.47 3.11
N VAL A 50 -1.36 7.73 4.19
CA VAL A 50 -0.90 8.04 5.54
C VAL A 50 0.46 7.38 5.80
N CYS A 51 1.46 8.21 6.13
CA CYS A 51 2.77 7.73 6.57
C CYS A 51 2.66 7.02 7.93
N PRO A 52 3.11 5.76 8.06
CA PRO A 52 3.07 5.02 9.33
C PRO A 52 3.90 5.63 10.47
N HIS A 53 4.73 6.65 10.19
CA HIS A 53 5.50 7.35 11.22
C HIS A 53 4.58 8.18 12.12
N LEU A 54 4.09 9.32 11.61
CA LEU A 54 3.31 10.32 12.36
C LEU A 54 2.06 10.79 11.60
N GLY A 55 1.69 10.10 10.52
CA GLY A 55 0.45 10.37 9.80
C GLY A 55 0.52 11.44 8.70
N CYS A 56 1.69 12.03 8.42
CA CYS A 56 1.87 12.92 7.25
C CYS A 56 1.56 12.20 5.93
N GLU A 57 1.29 12.94 4.85
CA GLU A 57 1.10 12.37 3.51
C GLU A 57 2.42 12.34 2.71
N PRO A 58 2.98 11.16 2.35
CA PRO A 58 4.14 11.08 1.46
C PRO A 58 3.84 11.59 0.06
N GLN A 59 4.78 12.37 -0.49
CA GLN A 59 4.66 12.95 -1.83
C GLN A 59 5.29 12.03 -2.87
N TRP A 60 4.67 11.91 -4.05
CA TRP A 60 5.23 11.15 -5.16
C TRP A 60 6.29 11.96 -5.92
N HIS A 61 7.53 11.48 -5.92
CA HIS A 61 8.63 12.06 -6.67
C HIS A 61 8.85 11.29 -7.98
N LYS A 62 8.21 11.76 -9.06
CA LYS A 62 8.22 11.14 -10.40
C LYS A 62 9.63 10.76 -10.89
N GLY A 63 10.62 11.64 -10.73
CA GLY A 63 11.98 11.40 -11.22
C GLY A 63 12.72 10.27 -10.49
N GLN A 64 12.45 10.09 -9.20
CA GLN A 64 13.06 9.04 -8.39
C GLN A 64 12.22 7.75 -8.36
N LYS A 65 10.95 7.85 -8.76
CA LYS A 65 9.93 6.79 -8.61
C LYS A 65 9.75 6.35 -7.14
N LEU A 66 9.78 7.32 -6.23
CA LEU A 66 9.66 7.09 -4.78
C LEU A 66 8.58 7.98 -4.18
N PHE A 67 7.92 7.47 -3.15
CA PHE A 67 7.20 8.30 -2.20
C PHE A 67 8.17 8.79 -1.14
N ILE A 68 8.20 10.10 -0.89
CA ILE A 68 9.05 10.70 0.15
C ILE A 68 8.15 11.48 1.10
N CYS A 69 8.18 11.11 2.38
CA CYS A 69 7.48 11.83 3.42
C CYS A 69 8.15 13.19 3.69
N PRO A 70 7.45 14.33 3.52
CA PRO A 70 8.05 15.66 3.63
C PRO A 70 8.44 16.02 5.08
N CYS A 71 7.90 15.30 6.06
CA CYS A 71 8.13 15.60 7.47
C CYS A 71 9.51 15.14 7.97
N HIS A 72 9.89 13.89 7.67
CA HIS A 72 11.12 13.27 8.21
C HIS A 72 11.78 12.29 7.23
N HIS A 73 11.42 12.38 5.95
CA HIS A 73 12.04 11.60 4.87
C HIS A 73 11.97 10.08 5.05
N SER A 74 10.84 9.55 5.53
CA SER A 74 10.52 8.15 5.26
C SER A 74 10.33 7.97 3.76
N ILE A 75 11.04 7.00 3.18
CA ILE A 75 11.11 6.76 1.74
C ILE A 75 10.45 5.43 1.45
N TYR A 76 9.54 5.41 0.46
CA TYR A 76 8.84 4.20 0.03
C TYR A 76 8.93 4.01 -1.48
N GLN A 77 9.02 2.74 -1.88
CA GLN A 77 8.87 2.34 -3.28
C GLN A 77 7.41 2.41 -3.73
N LEU A 78 7.19 2.27 -5.04
CA LEU A 78 5.86 2.30 -5.65
C LEU A 78 4.87 1.27 -5.07
N ASN A 79 5.38 0.11 -4.59
CA ASN A 79 4.60 -0.93 -3.93
C ASN A 79 4.33 -0.66 -2.43
N GLY A 80 4.80 0.49 -1.90
CA GLY A 80 4.67 0.89 -0.50
C GLY A 80 5.79 0.39 0.42
N LYS A 81 6.75 -0.41 -0.08
CA LYS A 81 7.89 -0.91 0.70
C LYS A 81 8.73 0.25 1.21
N ARG A 82 8.95 0.32 2.53
CA ARG A 82 9.87 1.27 3.15
C ARG A 82 11.32 0.90 2.79
N ILE A 83 12.07 1.87 2.28
CA ILE A 83 13.50 1.72 1.98
C ILE A 83 14.40 2.70 2.74
N GLY A 84 13.81 3.63 3.51
CA GLY A 84 14.57 4.54 4.36
C GLY A 84 13.70 5.37 5.30
N GLY A 85 14.37 6.07 6.23
CA GLY A 85 13.76 6.98 7.19
C GLY A 85 13.09 6.32 8.40
N PRO A 86 12.40 7.11 9.24
CA PRO A 86 12.00 6.70 10.60
C PRO A 86 10.69 5.92 10.68
N ALA A 87 9.93 5.77 9.59
CA ALA A 87 8.67 5.04 9.64
C ALA A 87 8.90 3.61 10.12
N PRO A 88 8.11 3.08 11.07
CA PRO A 88 8.37 1.78 11.67
C PRO A 88 7.99 0.59 10.76
N ARG A 89 7.26 0.84 9.68
CA ARG A 89 6.76 -0.18 8.74
C ARG A 89 6.48 0.38 7.33
N PRO A 90 6.21 -0.47 6.31
CA PRO A 90 5.74 -0.05 4.98
C PRO A 90 4.42 0.72 5.02
N MET A 91 4.09 1.41 3.92
CA MET A 91 2.77 2.05 3.73
C MET A 91 1.65 1.00 3.78
N ASP A 92 0.47 1.42 4.26
CA ASP A 92 -0.67 0.52 4.39
C ASP A 92 -1.35 0.23 3.06
N GLN A 93 -1.32 -1.03 2.62
CA GLN A 93 -2.20 -1.47 1.54
C GLN A 93 -3.65 -1.52 2.00
N LEU A 94 -4.55 -1.02 1.16
CA LEU A 94 -6.00 -1.02 1.36
C LEU A 94 -6.67 -2.12 0.54
N PRO A 95 -7.70 -2.80 1.06
CA PRO A 95 -8.46 -3.77 0.29
C PRO A 95 -9.17 -3.09 -0.90
N VAL A 96 -9.15 -3.77 -2.05
CA VAL A 96 -9.77 -3.29 -3.29
C VAL A 96 -10.62 -4.38 -3.90
N ARG A 97 -11.74 -3.99 -4.51
CA ARG A 97 -12.60 -4.86 -5.31
C ARG A 97 -12.71 -4.26 -6.72
N ILE A 98 -12.55 -5.11 -7.72
CA ILE A 98 -12.73 -4.75 -9.12
C ILE A 98 -13.95 -5.52 -9.63
N ALA A 99 -14.98 -4.83 -10.08
CA ALA A 99 -16.17 -5.47 -10.63
C ALA A 99 -15.98 -5.81 -12.12
N PRO A 100 -16.80 -6.69 -12.71
CA PRO A 100 -16.68 -7.11 -14.10
C PRO A 100 -16.81 -5.98 -15.13
N ASP A 101 -17.49 -4.89 -14.77
CA ASP A 101 -17.63 -3.68 -15.59
C ASP A 101 -16.40 -2.75 -15.53
N GLY A 102 -15.37 -3.14 -14.77
CA GLY A 102 -14.14 -2.37 -14.57
C GLY A 102 -14.23 -1.31 -13.46
N SER A 103 -15.36 -1.20 -12.75
CA SER A 103 -15.47 -0.31 -11.60
C SER A 103 -14.57 -0.78 -10.44
N ILE A 104 -13.91 0.18 -9.77
CA ILE A 104 -12.97 -0.07 -8.67
C ILE A 104 -13.58 0.48 -7.38
N SER A 105 -13.74 -0.40 -6.38
CA SER A 105 -14.19 -0.03 -5.03
C SER A 105 -13.06 -0.27 -4.04
N VAL A 106 -12.69 0.76 -3.27
CA VAL A 106 -11.66 0.66 -2.23
C VAL A 106 -12.34 0.63 -0.87
N ILE A 107 -11.98 -0.35 -0.04
CA ILE A 107 -12.40 -0.41 1.36
C ILE A 107 -11.40 0.42 2.15
N TYR A 108 -11.80 1.63 2.54
CA TYR A 108 -10.90 2.51 3.28
C TYR A 108 -10.78 2.06 4.74
N GLU A 109 -9.55 1.88 5.18
CA GLU A 109 -9.20 1.45 6.53
C GLU A 109 -8.14 2.39 7.10
N GLN A 110 -8.24 2.68 8.40
CA GLN A 110 -7.22 3.41 9.12
C GLN A 110 -6.41 2.43 9.95
N PHE A 111 -5.12 2.74 10.14
CA PHE A 111 -4.20 1.91 10.89
C PHE A 111 -3.47 2.75 11.92
N ALA A 112 -3.08 2.12 13.02
CA ALA A 112 -2.26 2.75 14.04
C ALA A 112 -0.91 3.21 13.45
N ILE A 113 -0.52 4.43 13.81
CA ILE A 113 0.77 5.05 13.46
C ILE A 113 1.78 4.86 14.58
N GLY A 114 3.07 5.01 14.28
CA GLY A 114 4.16 5.00 15.27
C GLY A 114 4.57 3.61 15.77
N ILE A 115 3.91 2.54 15.32
CA ILE A 115 4.23 1.15 15.71
C ILE A 115 4.58 0.29 14.49
N ALA A 116 5.43 -0.72 14.69
CA ALA A 116 5.83 -1.64 13.63
C ALA A 116 4.70 -2.58 13.17
N ALA A 117 3.74 -2.88 14.05
CA ALA A 117 2.59 -3.70 13.74
C ALA A 117 1.55 -2.92 12.91
N LYS A 118 0.98 -3.58 11.89
CA LYS A 118 -0.17 -3.06 11.15
C LYS A 118 -1.44 -3.41 11.92
N VAL A 119 -1.91 -2.47 12.76
CA VAL A 119 -3.12 -2.64 13.57
C VAL A 119 -4.22 -1.76 13.00
N ARG A 120 -5.31 -2.37 12.52
CA ARG A 120 -6.48 -1.64 12.01
C ARG A 120 -7.17 -0.91 13.17
N LEU A 121 -7.49 0.36 12.96
CA LEU A 121 -8.31 1.14 13.88
C LEU A 121 -9.78 0.84 13.58
N ALA A 122 -10.55 0.57 14.62
CA ALA A 122 -11.98 0.27 14.57
C ALA A 122 -12.81 1.50 14.15
#